data_AF-A0A3N6QD84-F1
#
_entry.id   AF-A0A3N6QD84-F1
#
_cell.length_a   1.000
_cell.length_b   1.000
_cell.length_c   1.000
_cell.angle_alpha   90.00
_cell.angle_beta   90.00
_cell.angle_gamma   90.00
#
_symmetry.space_group_name_H-M   'P 1'
#
loop_
_entity.id
_entity.type
_entity.pdbx_description
1 polymer ?
#
loop_
_entity_poly.entity_id
_entity_poly.type
_entity_poly.pdbx_seq_one_letter_code
_entity_poly.pdbx_strand_id
1 'polypeptide(L)'
;MIDLRRLLVLAAVALLAFGTGTAAATPAKSKTNAAAPATPPPFEPLPPPKIYLFRGAMGPIFSTGMDRLEEKLTKAGFSANVYEFTICRWIGDRAISSYKESPAPIVLIGHSMGGLCSIVISEMAAKENIPISLVIAIDPAHATGDVPLNVERFINIFLSDSVLGGGDVVAVPGFRGHYASYDLKENSRVSHINIEKSDDIHRQIVEMVTQLPRIPPQTQADAVPLRYLVPADTLVELWDSGVRVPVRRGDTMESIAAANRVPLWTLAQSNSLPENAQLTPGQTIIVPRHLTPPEPTAAMAVPPPAAGGRK
;
A
#
# COMPACT_ATOMS: atom_id res chain seq x y z
N MET A 1 31.10 26.56 30.50
CA MET A 1 31.55 25.84 29.29
C MET A 1 32.91 25.23 29.59
N ILE A 2 33.02 23.90 29.57
CA ILE A 2 34.15 23.07 29.08
C ILE A 2 33.82 21.62 29.49
N ASP A 3 34.06 20.73 28.53
CA ASP A 3 33.46 19.43 28.28
C ASP A 3 34.24 18.27 28.94
N LEU A 4 33.55 17.37 29.65
CA LEU A 4 34.12 16.26 30.40
C LEU A 4 34.10 14.98 29.55
N ARG A 5 34.97 14.92 28.53
CA ARG A 5 35.33 13.68 27.86
C ARG A 5 36.56 13.06 28.54
N ARG A 6 36.44 11.77 28.87
CA ARG A 6 37.48 10.75 29.17
C ARG A 6 37.53 10.26 30.63
N LEU A 7 37.00 9.06 30.85
CA LEU A 7 37.43 8.06 31.85
C LEU A 7 36.59 6.80 31.57
N LEU A 8 37.05 5.56 31.61
CA LEU A 8 38.35 4.90 31.44
C LEU A 8 38.01 3.39 31.33
N VAL A 9 38.90 2.63 30.73
CA VAL A 9 38.73 1.25 30.25
C VAL A 9 39.34 0.25 31.26
N LEU A 10 38.82 -1.00 31.25
CA LEU A 10 39.41 -2.29 31.73
C LEU A 10 39.46 -2.60 33.25
N ALA A 11 38.98 -3.79 33.63
CA ALA A 11 39.80 -4.91 34.14
C ALA A 11 38.98 -6.18 34.42
N ALA A 12 39.59 -7.34 34.20
CA ALA A 12 39.03 -8.68 34.32
C ALA A 12 39.87 -9.56 35.29
N VAL A 13 39.26 -10.69 35.70
CA VAL A 13 39.86 -11.98 36.14
C VAL A 13 40.13 -12.21 37.65
N ALA A 14 39.85 -13.48 38.03
CA ALA A 14 40.28 -14.28 39.21
C ALA A 14 39.29 -14.34 40.39
N LEU A 15 38.96 -15.48 41.01
CA LEU A 15 39.60 -16.80 41.06
C LEU A 15 38.59 -17.89 41.53
N LEU A 16 38.76 -19.12 41.02
CA LEU A 16 38.11 -20.36 41.45
C LEU A 16 38.69 -20.88 42.78
N ALA A 17 37.85 -21.47 43.63
CA ALA A 17 38.27 -22.42 44.67
C ALA A 17 37.32 -23.62 44.72
N PHE A 18 37.93 -24.81 44.71
CA PHE A 18 37.32 -26.14 44.62
C PHE A 18 36.61 -26.56 45.92
N GLY A 19 35.46 -27.22 45.79
CA GLY A 19 34.85 -28.05 46.83
C GLY A 19 34.39 -29.37 46.21
N THR A 20 34.95 -30.48 46.70
CA THR A 20 34.65 -31.85 46.28
C THR A 20 33.40 -32.37 46.99
N GLY A 21 32.43 -32.85 46.23
CA GLY A 21 31.23 -33.49 46.78
C GLY A 21 30.50 -34.30 45.70
N THR A 22 30.59 -35.62 45.79
CA THR A 22 29.87 -36.59 44.96
C THR A 22 28.38 -36.65 45.34
N ALA A 23 27.45 -36.52 44.39
CA ALA A 23 26.16 -37.21 44.45
C ALA A 23 25.30 -37.05 43.17
N ALA A 24 24.88 -38.21 42.67
CA ALA A 24 23.63 -38.51 41.96
C ALA A 24 23.31 -37.81 40.62
N ALA A 25 23.53 -38.54 39.54
CA ALA A 25 22.89 -38.29 38.25
C ALA A 25 21.36 -38.38 38.38
N THR A 26 20.68 -37.27 38.11
CA THR A 26 19.23 -37.23 37.89
C THR A 26 18.94 -37.56 36.42
N PRO A 27 17.86 -38.31 36.12
CA PRO A 27 17.56 -38.71 34.75
C PRO A 27 17.17 -37.48 33.91
N ALA A 28 17.64 -37.46 32.66
CA ALA A 28 17.35 -36.41 31.71
C ALA A 28 15.82 -36.25 31.54
N LYS A 29 15.31 -35.06 31.86
CA LYS A 29 13.93 -34.67 31.52
C LYS A 29 13.77 -34.81 30.00
N SER A 30 12.83 -35.65 29.59
CA SER A 30 12.37 -35.76 28.21
C SER A 30 12.11 -34.37 27.66
N LYS A 31 12.74 -34.04 26.52
CA LYS A 31 12.46 -32.81 25.78
C LYS A 31 10.96 -32.77 25.51
N THR A 32 10.27 -31.79 26.07
CA THR A 32 8.90 -31.46 25.67
C THR A 32 8.97 -31.15 24.18
N ASN A 33 8.28 -31.94 23.35
CA ASN A 33 8.11 -31.63 21.94
C ASN A 33 7.52 -30.22 21.86
N ALA A 34 8.31 -29.27 21.37
CA ALA A 34 7.81 -27.93 21.06
C ALA A 34 6.65 -28.12 20.08
N ALA A 35 5.45 -27.73 20.52
CA ALA A 35 4.30 -27.68 19.63
C ALA A 35 4.67 -26.82 18.42
N ALA A 36 4.45 -27.33 17.22
CA ALA A 36 4.61 -26.55 16.00
C ALA A 36 3.76 -25.27 16.15
N PRO A 37 4.27 -24.09 15.71
CA PRO A 37 3.49 -22.87 15.77
C PRO A 37 2.17 -23.09 15.04
N ALA A 38 1.07 -22.85 15.74
CA ALA A 38 -0.26 -22.95 15.16
C ALA A 38 -0.34 -22.02 13.95
N THR A 39 -0.77 -22.55 12.81
CA THR A 39 -1.07 -21.75 11.64
C THR A 39 -2.07 -20.67 12.04
N PRO A 40 -1.81 -19.38 11.76
CA PRO A 40 -2.77 -18.33 12.05
C PRO A 40 -4.09 -18.65 11.33
N PRO A 41 -5.24 -18.34 11.94
CA PRO A 41 -6.53 -18.61 11.33
C PRO A 41 -6.63 -17.90 9.97
N PRO A 42 -7.37 -18.49 9.00
CA PRO A 42 -7.63 -17.83 7.72
C PRO A 42 -8.23 -16.44 7.95
N PHE A 43 -7.73 -15.44 7.22
CA PHE A 43 -8.27 -14.09 7.27
C PHE A 43 -9.73 -14.09 6.77
N GLU A 44 -10.66 -13.71 7.63
CA GLU A 44 -12.04 -13.45 7.21
C GLU A 44 -12.09 -12.14 6.42
N PRO A 45 -12.75 -12.12 5.24
CA PRO A 45 -12.90 -10.89 4.48
C PRO A 45 -13.61 -9.80 5.30
N LEU A 46 -13.10 -8.58 5.20
CA LEU A 46 -13.72 -7.41 5.82
C LEU A 46 -15.12 -7.16 5.25
N PRO A 47 -15.98 -6.40 5.97
CA PRO A 47 -17.21 -5.89 5.39
C PRO A 47 -16.96 -5.11 4.10
N PRO A 48 -17.94 -5.03 3.18
CA PRO A 48 -17.83 -4.18 1.99
C PRO A 48 -17.49 -2.73 2.36
N PRO A 49 -16.62 -2.05 1.58
CA PRO A 49 -16.20 -0.69 1.85
C PRO A 49 -17.35 0.30 1.71
N LYS A 50 -17.30 1.38 2.51
CA LYS A 50 -18.10 2.59 2.34
C LYS A 50 -17.31 3.58 1.50
N ILE A 51 -17.81 3.91 0.31
CA ILE A 51 -17.07 4.68 -0.70
C ILE A 51 -17.66 6.07 -0.83
N TYR A 52 -16.82 7.09 -0.67
CA TYR A 52 -17.18 8.49 -0.78
C TYR A 52 -16.37 9.12 -1.92
N LEU A 53 -17.07 9.55 -2.96
CA LEU A 53 -16.50 10.18 -4.13
C LEU A 53 -16.75 11.70 -4.07
N PHE A 54 -15.81 12.50 -4.56
CA PHE A 54 -15.94 13.96 -4.58
C PHE A 54 -15.64 14.55 -5.95
N ARG A 55 -16.59 15.33 -6.46
CA ARG A 55 -16.38 16.20 -7.62
C ARG A 55 -15.48 17.38 -7.25
N GLY A 56 -14.81 17.96 -8.24
CA GLY A 56 -13.99 19.17 -8.10
C GLY A 56 -14.78 20.47 -8.16
N ALA A 57 -14.06 21.60 -8.27
CA ALA A 57 -14.69 22.90 -8.53
C ALA A 57 -15.42 22.87 -9.89
N MET A 58 -16.61 23.50 -9.96
CA MET A 58 -17.51 23.37 -11.11
C MET A 58 -17.80 21.90 -11.47
N GLY A 59 -17.97 21.06 -10.44
CA GLY A 59 -18.17 19.62 -10.50
C GLY A 59 -19.18 19.13 -11.55
N PRO A 60 -20.39 19.72 -11.64
CA PRO A 60 -21.41 19.33 -12.63
C PRO A 60 -21.00 19.45 -14.11
N ILE A 61 -19.89 20.16 -14.40
CA ILE A 61 -19.39 20.35 -15.76
C ILE A 61 -18.10 19.54 -15.98
N PHE A 62 -17.15 19.64 -15.05
CA PHE A 62 -15.81 19.09 -15.28
C PHE A 62 -15.57 17.72 -14.65
N SER A 63 -16.32 17.33 -13.62
CA SER A 63 -16.05 16.10 -12.84
C SER A 63 -17.08 15.00 -13.07
N THR A 64 -17.74 14.98 -14.22
CA THR A 64 -18.77 13.98 -14.55
C THR A 64 -18.22 12.56 -14.67
N GLY A 65 -16.89 12.40 -14.79
CA GLY A 65 -16.23 11.10 -14.66
C GLY A 65 -16.48 10.44 -13.30
N MET A 66 -16.57 11.23 -12.23
CA MET A 66 -16.86 10.72 -10.88
C MET A 66 -18.24 10.04 -10.80
N ASP A 67 -19.22 10.56 -11.53
CA ASP A 67 -20.58 10.00 -11.59
C ASP A 67 -20.57 8.65 -12.30
N ARG A 68 -19.83 8.57 -13.40
CA ARG A 68 -19.64 7.31 -14.12
C ARG A 68 -18.87 6.28 -13.28
N LEU A 69 -17.93 6.73 -12.46
CA LEU A 69 -17.21 5.85 -11.54
C LEU A 69 -18.13 5.32 -10.44
N GLU A 70 -18.99 6.17 -9.87
CA GLU A 70 -20.04 5.76 -8.92
C GLU A 70 -20.97 4.70 -9.51
N GLU A 71 -21.44 4.91 -10.74
CA GLU A 71 -22.27 3.91 -11.43
C GLU A 71 -21.55 2.57 -11.57
N LYS A 72 -20.27 2.58 -11.95
CA LYS A 72 -19.46 1.36 -12.10
C LYS A 72 -19.26 0.65 -10.76
N LEU A 73 -18.96 1.39 -9.69
CA LEU A 73 -18.82 0.84 -8.33
C LEU A 73 -20.13 0.28 -7.79
N THR A 74 -21.24 0.96 -8.03
CA THR A 74 -22.59 0.51 -7.64
C THR A 74 -22.97 -0.76 -8.39
N LYS A 75 -22.70 -0.83 -9.70
CA LYS A 75 -22.88 -2.04 -10.52
C LYS A 75 -22.01 -3.20 -10.04
N ALA A 76 -20.83 -2.93 -9.47
CA ALA A 76 -19.97 -3.93 -8.83
C ALA A 76 -20.44 -4.34 -7.41
N GLY A 77 -21.55 -3.79 -6.91
CA GLY A 77 -22.17 -4.17 -5.65
C GLY A 77 -21.71 -3.34 -4.43
N PHE A 78 -21.01 -2.22 -4.65
CA PHE A 78 -20.55 -1.36 -3.57
C PHE A 78 -21.50 -0.20 -3.28
N SER A 79 -21.54 0.22 -2.02
CA SER A 79 -22.20 1.47 -1.62
C SER A 79 -21.26 2.64 -1.92
N ALA A 80 -21.47 3.29 -3.06
CA ALA A 80 -20.73 4.48 -3.50
C ALA A 80 -21.67 5.67 -3.64
N ASN A 81 -21.20 6.86 -3.25
CA ASN A 81 -21.94 8.11 -3.42
C ASN A 81 -21.00 9.23 -3.86
N VAL A 82 -21.43 10.05 -4.83
CA VAL A 82 -20.70 11.26 -5.25
C VAL A 82 -21.25 12.52 -4.59
N TYR A 83 -20.35 13.31 -4.04
CA TYR A 83 -20.65 14.57 -3.36
C TYR A 83 -19.92 15.76 -4.00
N GLU A 84 -20.47 16.95 -3.77
CA GLU A 84 -19.78 18.20 -4.08
C GLU A 84 -18.69 18.48 -3.04
N PHE A 85 -17.52 18.97 -3.46
CA PHE A 85 -16.41 19.25 -2.54
C PHE A 85 -16.76 20.24 -1.43
N THR A 86 -17.70 21.17 -1.66
CA THR A 86 -18.05 22.24 -0.70
C THR A 86 -18.62 21.71 0.61
N ILE A 87 -19.16 20.49 0.63
CA ILE A 87 -19.74 19.86 1.82
C ILE A 87 -18.84 18.77 2.42
N CYS A 88 -17.57 18.65 2.00
CA CYS A 88 -16.77 17.49 2.36
C CYS A 88 -16.48 17.34 3.85
N ARG A 89 -16.43 18.43 4.63
CA ARG A 89 -16.35 18.33 6.10
C ARG A 89 -17.59 17.65 6.70
N TRP A 90 -18.78 18.02 6.24
CA TRP A 90 -20.02 17.41 6.70
C TRP A 90 -20.09 15.92 6.33
N ILE A 91 -19.64 15.56 5.12
CA ILE A 91 -19.53 14.16 4.71
C ILE A 91 -18.48 13.42 5.55
N GLY A 92 -17.36 14.06 5.89
CA GLY A 92 -16.34 13.52 6.78
C GLY A 92 -16.90 13.17 8.16
N ASP A 93 -17.65 14.08 8.78
CA ASP A 93 -18.31 13.82 10.08
C ASP A 93 -19.29 12.64 10.00
N ARG A 94 -20.05 12.55 8.89
CA ARG A 94 -20.97 11.42 8.65
C ARG A 94 -20.22 10.11 8.45
N ALA A 95 -19.10 10.11 7.71
CA ALA A 95 -18.28 8.92 7.49
C ALA A 95 -17.67 8.41 8.81
N ILE A 96 -17.13 9.32 9.62
CA ILE A 96 -16.59 9.05 10.96
C ILE A 96 -17.67 8.47 11.88
N SER A 97 -18.85 9.09 11.92
CA SER A 97 -19.97 8.61 12.74
C SER A 97 -20.43 7.22 12.30
N SER A 98 -20.58 7.02 10.99
CA SER A 98 -20.97 5.73 10.41
C SER A 98 -19.94 4.61 10.67
N TYR A 99 -18.65 4.94 10.72
CA TYR A 99 -17.60 4.00 11.08
C TYR A 99 -17.67 3.60 12.56
N LYS A 100 -17.91 4.57 13.45
CA LYS A 100 -18.07 4.30 14.89
C LYS A 100 -19.28 3.41 15.20
N GLU A 101 -20.37 3.55 14.44
CA GLU A 101 -21.59 2.73 14.59
C GLU A 101 -21.44 1.33 13.98
N SER A 102 -20.90 1.26 12.75
CA SER A 102 -20.73 0.01 12.01
C SER A 102 -19.42 0.06 11.23
N PRO A 103 -18.31 -0.41 11.84
CA PRO A 103 -16.99 -0.37 11.22
C PRO A 103 -16.96 -1.10 9.88
N ALA A 104 -16.45 -0.41 8.87
CA ALA A 104 -16.20 -0.95 7.53
C ALA A 104 -15.05 -0.15 6.91
N PRO A 105 -14.29 -0.73 5.96
CA PRO A 105 -13.25 0.00 5.24
C PRO A 105 -13.79 1.29 4.63
N ILE A 106 -13.07 2.40 4.80
CA ILE A 106 -13.42 3.70 4.21
C ILE A 106 -12.57 3.91 2.96
N VAL A 107 -13.22 4.21 1.84
CA VAL A 107 -12.56 4.55 0.57
C VAL A 107 -12.95 5.98 0.19
N LEU A 108 -11.95 6.82 -0.08
CA LEU A 108 -12.13 8.21 -0.51
C LEU A 108 -11.53 8.39 -1.90
N ILE A 109 -12.31 8.95 -2.83
CA ILE A 109 -11.85 9.21 -4.20
C ILE A 109 -12.26 10.61 -4.58
N GLY A 110 -11.35 11.41 -5.13
CA GLY A 110 -11.68 12.81 -5.42
C GLY A 110 -10.91 13.38 -6.59
N HIS A 111 -11.62 14.18 -7.39
CA HIS A 111 -11.04 14.93 -8.50
C HIS A 111 -10.79 16.40 -8.11
N SER A 112 -9.62 16.98 -8.41
CA SER A 112 -9.34 18.41 -8.18
C SER A 112 -9.55 18.80 -6.70
N MET A 113 -10.45 19.75 -6.42
CA MET A 113 -10.88 20.08 -5.04
C MET A 113 -11.47 18.89 -4.27
N GLY A 114 -12.03 17.89 -4.95
CA GLY A 114 -12.46 16.64 -4.35
C GLY A 114 -11.29 15.78 -3.83
N GLY A 115 -10.14 15.83 -4.52
CA GLY A 115 -8.92 15.19 -4.06
C GLY A 115 -8.40 15.83 -2.77
N LEU A 116 -8.43 17.16 -2.70
CA LEU A 116 -8.19 17.92 -1.47
C LEU A 116 -9.13 17.47 -0.35
N CYS A 117 -10.43 17.36 -0.64
CA CYS A 117 -11.41 16.89 0.33
C CYS A 117 -11.14 15.48 0.85
N SER A 118 -10.60 14.59 0.02
CA SER A 118 -10.22 13.24 0.44
C SER A 118 -9.10 13.26 1.49
N ILE A 119 -8.13 14.17 1.36
CA ILE A 119 -7.10 14.40 2.39
C ILE A 119 -7.69 15.06 3.65
N VAL A 120 -8.52 16.09 3.50
CA VAL A 120 -9.18 16.76 4.63
C VAL A 120 -9.99 15.76 5.49
N ILE A 121 -10.76 14.88 4.85
CA ILE A 121 -11.51 13.84 5.58
C ILE A 121 -10.57 12.83 6.24
N SER A 122 -9.45 12.49 5.59
CA SER A 122 -8.44 11.61 6.18
C SER A 122 -7.81 12.20 7.44
N GLU A 123 -7.50 13.50 7.44
CA GLU A 123 -7.02 14.24 8.61
C GLU A 123 -8.07 14.31 9.73
N MET A 124 -9.35 14.49 9.37
CA MET A 124 -10.45 14.44 10.34
C MET A 124 -10.55 13.06 10.99
N ALA A 125 -10.49 11.99 10.20
CA ALA A 125 -10.50 10.62 10.70
C ALA A 125 -9.27 10.30 11.56
N ALA A 126 -8.10 10.87 11.24
CA ALA A 126 -6.87 10.71 12.01
C ALA A 126 -7.02 11.22 13.45
N LYS A 127 -7.69 12.36 13.64
CA LYS A 127 -7.96 12.93 14.98
C LYS A 127 -8.83 12.01 15.85
N GLU A 128 -9.62 11.15 15.22
CA GLU A 128 -10.51 10.18 15.86
C GLU A 128 -9.90 8.77 15.92
N ASN A 129 -8.64 8.59 15.50
CA ASN A 129 -7.95 7.29 15.38
C ASN A 129 -8.68 6.29 14.47
N ILE A 130 -9.33 6.78 13.41
CA ILE A 130 -10.04 5.95 12.43
C ILE A 130 -9.16 5.74 11.20
N PRO A 131 -8.93 4.48 10.76
CA PRO A 131 -8.16 4.19 9.56
C PRO A 131 -8.95 4.53 8.29
N ILE A 132 -8.24 4.99 7.26
CA ILE A 132 -8.76 5.10 5.90
C ILE A 132 -8.06 4.05 5.05
N SER A 133 -8.83 3.13 4.46
CA SER A 133 -8.27 1.95 3.80
C SER A 133 -7.69 2.25 2.41
N LEU A 134 -8.26 3.24 1.70
CA LEU A 134 -7.79 3.68 0.39
C LEU A 134 -8.19 5.12 0.11
N VAL A 135 -7.23 5.92 -0.34
CA VAL A 135 -7.45 7.26 -0.87
C VAL A 135 -6.90 7.34 -2.29
N ILE A 136 -7.72 7.81 -3.24
CA ILE A 136 -7.30 8.06 -4.62
C ILE A 136 -7.57 9.52 -4.97
N ALA A 137 -6.50 10.28 -5.16
CA ALA A 137 -6.55 11.66 -5.60
C ALA A 137 -6.31 11.73 -7.12
N ILE A 138 -7.28 12.28 -7.85
CA ILE A 138 -7.21 12.47 -9.29
C ILE A 138 -7.05 13.97 -9.57
N ASP A 139 -5.92 14.32 -10.15
CA ASP A 139 -5.40 15.67 -10.38
C ASP A 139 -5.79 16.67 -9.28
N PRO A 140 -5.44 16.38 -8.01
CA PRO A 140 -5.92 17.15 -6.87
C PRO A 140 -5.47 18.61 -6.97
N ALA A 141 -6.21 19.50 -6.28
CA ALA A 141 -5.83 20.90 -6.21
C ALA A 141 -4.42 21.07 -5.62
N HIS A 142 -3.64 22.04 -6.11
CA HIS A 142 -2.30 22.36 -5.58
C HIS A 142 -2.24 22.59 -4.07
N ALA A 143 -3.33 23.04 -3.46
CA ALA A 143 -3.44 23.27 -2.02
C ALA A 143 -3.69 21.99 -1.19
N THR A 144 -3.67 20.81 -1.80
CA THR A 144 -3.88 19.54 -1.11
C THR A 144 -2.71 19.26 -0.18
N GLY A 145 -3.01 18.99 1.10
CA GLY A 145 -2.00 18.68 2.11
C GLY A 145 -1.45 17.25 2.00
N ASP A 146 -0.56 16.92 2.92
CA ASP A 146 0.13 15.62 2.95
C ASP A 146 -0.78 14.47 3.41
N VAL A 147 -0.43 13.26 2.99
CA VAL A 147 -1.14 12.03 3.41
C VAL A 147 -0.89 11.74 4.89
N PRO A 148 -1.93 11.64 5.74
CA PRO A 148 -1.78 11.34 7.17
C PRO A 148 -1.51 9.85 7.44
N LEU A 149 -0.95 9.55 8.61
CA LEU A 149 -0.48 8.19 8.99
C LEU A 149 -1.58 7.13 9.11
N ASN A 150 -2.84 7.53 9.25
CA ASN A 150 -3.99 6.62 9.33
C ASN A 150 -4.48 6.14 7.95
N VAL A 151 -3.92 6.66 6.86
CA VAL A 151 -4.21 6.18 5.51
C VAL A 151 -3.37 4.94 5.24
N GLU A 152 -4.02 3.83 4.93
CA GLU A 152 -3.33 2.56 4.65
C GLU A 152 -2.76 2.54 3.23
N ARG A 153 -3.46 3.17 2.27
CA ARG A 153 -3.11 3.17 0.85
C ARG A 153 -3.45 4.51 0.22
N PHE A 154 -2.49 5.10 -0.48
CA PHE A 154 -2.66 6.36 -1.17
C PHE A 154 -2.18 6.26 -2.62
N ILE A 155 -3.04 6.69 -3.54
CA ILE A 155 -2.75 6.78 -4.96
C ILE A 155 -2.97 8.23 -5.41
N ASN A 156 -1.94 8.85 -5.97
CA ASN A 156 -2.02 10.17 -6.59
C ASN A 156 -1.84 10.07 -8.10
N ILE A 157 -2.81 10.54 -8.87
CA ILE A 157 -2.79 10.52 -10.34
C ILE A 157 -2.91 11.98 -10.76
N PHE A 158 -1.82 12.63 -11.17
CA PHE A 158 -1.81 14.09 -11.31
C PHE A 158 -1.02 14.55 -12.53
N LEU A 159 -1.16 15.83 -12.88
CA LEU A 159 -0.48 16.48 -13.98
C LEU A 159 0.37 17.61 -13.41
N SER A 160 1.69 17.43 -13.26
CA SER A 160 2.53 18.42 -12.55
C SER A 160 2.63 19.80 -13.22
N ASP A 161 2.24 19.91 -14.49
CA ASP A 161 2.15 21.16 -15.25
C ASP A 161 0.72 21.74 -15.33
N SER A 162 -0.26 21.07 -14.71
CA SER A 162 -1.64 21.53 -14.66
C SER A 162 -1.79 22.77 -13.79
N VAL A 163 -2.44 23.80 -14.34
CA VAL A 163 -2.73 25.04 -13.61
C VAL A 163 -3.97 24.89 -12.71
N LEU A 164 -4.91 24.02 -13.09
CA LEU A 164 -6.19 23.84 -12.39
C LEU A 164 -6.13 22.75 -11.31
N GLY A 165 -5.29 21.74 -11.51
CA GLY A 165 -5.04 20.61 -10.60
C GLY A 165 -3.55 20.52 -10.30
N GLY A 166 -2.95 19.34 -10.38
CA GLY A 166 -1.50 19.16 -10.36
C GLY A 166 -0.84 19.02 -9.00
N GLY A 167 -1.62 18.83 -7.93
CA GLY A 167 -1.07 18.61 -6.59
C GLY A 167 -0.21 17.35 -6.52
N ASP A 168 1.09 17.53 -6.31
CA ASP A 168 2.04 16.44 -6.00
C ASP A 168 1.96 16.09 -4.51
N VAL A 169 0.96 15.30 -4.14
CA VAL A 169 0.67 14.99 -2.75
C VAL A 169 1.69 14.01 -2.20
N VAL A 170 2.43 14.40 -1.18
CA VAL A 170 3.41 13.55 -0.48
C VAL A 170 2.84 13.04 0.84
N ALA A 171 3.44 11.98 1.40
CA ALA A 171 3.04 11.48 2.72
C ALA A 171 3.85 12.13 3.82
N VAL A 172 3.25 12.29 5.01
CA VAL A 172 3.96 12.81 6.18
C VAL A 172 5.12 11.89 6.61
N PRO A 173 6.16 12.43 7.29
CA PRO A 173 7.23 11.60 7.83
C PRO A 173 6.71 10.47 8.71
N GLY A 174 7.25 9.26 8.51
CA GLY A 174 6.85 8.07 9.27
C GLY A 174 5.67 7.31 8.67
N PHE A 175 5.13 7.73 7.52
CA PHE A 175 4.12 6.97 6.78
C PHE A 175 4.61 5.56 6.47
N ARG A 176 3.81 4.56 6.85
CA ARG A 176 4.08 3.13 6.60
C ARG A 176 3.06 2.47 5.68
N GLY A 177 2.08 3.24 5.22
CA GLY A 177 1.10 2.76 4.27
C GLY A 177 1.72 2.56 2.88
N HIS A 178 0.89 2.05 1.98
CA HIS A 178 1.22 1.89 0.58
C HIS A 178 1.03 3.23 -0.13
N TYR A 179 1.97 3.58 -0.98
CA TYR A 179 1.98 4.87 -1.65
C TYR A 179 2.41 4.68 -3.10
N ALA A 180 1.62 5.23 -4.02
CA ALA A 180 2.00 5.34 -5.41
C ALA A 180 1.56 6.70 -5.98
N SER A 181 2.46 7.37 -6.69
CA SER A 181 2.17 8.64 -7.36
C SER A 181 2.54 8.55 -8.84
N TYR A 182 1.68 9.09 -9.70
CA TYR A 182 1.77 9.05 -11.15
C TYR A 182 1.65 10.48 -11.66
N ASP A 183 2.75 11.06 -12.15
CA ASP A 183 2.75 12.30 -12.90
C ASP A 183 2.51 11.98 -14.39
N LEU A 184 1.41 12.46 -14.94
CA LEU A 184 0.99 12.24 -16.31
C LEU A 184 1.26 13.44 -17.22
N LYS A 185 2.09 14.42 -16.81
CA LYS A 185 2.36 15.62 -17.64
C LYS A 185 2.84 15.31 -19.08
N GLU A 186 3.51 14.17 -19.29
CA GLU A 186 3.98 13.76 -20.62
C GLU A 186 2.89 13.07 -21.45
N ASN A 187 1.75 12.74 -20.83
CA ASN A 187 0.66 12.02 -21.46
C ASN A 187 -0.36 12.97 -22.07
N SER A 188 -0.17 13.27 -23.36
CA SER A 188 -1.01 14.19 -24.14
C SER A 188 -2.49 13.81 -24.26
N ARG A 189 -2.88 12.58 -23.89
CA ARG A 189 -4.28 12.12 -23.94
C ARG A 189 -5.10 12.59 -22.74
N VAL A 190 -4.43 12.99 -21.67
CA VAL A 190 -5.08 13.44 -20.44
C VAL A 190 -4.81 14.91 -20.19
N SER A 191 -5.74 15.51 -19.50
CA SER A 191 -5.78 16.90 -19.06
C SER A 191 -6.57 16.92 -17.75
N HIS A 192 -6.52 18.03 -17.02
CA HIS A 192 -7.30 18.20 -15.79
C HIS A 192 -8.77 17.80 -15.95
N ILE A 193 -9.38 18.14 -17.09
CA ILE A 193 -10.83 17.98 -17.29
C ILE A 193 -11.25 16.65 -17.88
N ASN A 194 -10.34 15.75 -18.27
CA ASN A 194 -10.70 14.43 -18.83
C ASN A 194 -9.96 13.24 -18.18
N ILE A 195 -8.99 13.49 -17.31
CA ILE A 195 -8.26 12.42 -16.62
C ILE A 195 -9.20 11.56 -15.76
N GLU A 196 -10.16 12.20 -15.09
CA GLU A 196 -11.22 11.53 -14.31
C GLU A 196 -12.26 10.82 -15.17
N LYS A 197 -12.25 10.96 -16.49
CA LYS A 197 -13.19 10.33 -17.43
C LYS A 197 -12.62 9.02 -17.99
N SER A 198 -11.35 8.71 -17.69
CA SER A 198 -10.63 7.57 -18.22
C SER A 198 -11.27 6.25 -17.78
N ASP A 199 -11.81 5.51 -18.75
CA ASP A 199 -12.41 4.21 -18.50
C ASP A 199 -11.41 3.17 -17.99
N ASP A 200 -10.16 3.28 -18.42
CA ASP A 200 -9.07 2.41 -18.00
C ASP A 200 -8.72 2.64 -16.52
N ILE A 201 -8.59 3.90 -16.10
CA ILE A 201 -8.39 4.25 -14.69
C ILE A 201 -9.58 3.78 -13.85
N HIS A 202 -10.81 3.99 -14.31
CA HIS A 202 -12.01 3.53 -13.60
C HIS A 202 -12.03 2.01 -13.41
N ARG A 203 -11.67 1.24 -14.44
CA ARG A 203 -11.61 -0.22 -14.37
C ARG A 203 -10.63 -0.66 -13.27
N GLN A 204 -9.44 -0.09 -13.25
CA GLN A 204 -8.42 -0.40 -12.25
C GLN A 204 -8.85 0.01 -10.82
N ILE A 205 -9.53 1.15 -10.66
CA ILE A 205 -10.12 1.57 -9.38
C ILE A 205 -11.16 0.55 -8.89
N VAL A 206 -12.07 0.11 -9.76
CA VAL A 206 -13.09 -0.89 -9.41
C VAL A 206 -12.43 -2.22 -9.01
N GLU A 207 -11.39 -2.65 -9.73
CA GLU A 207 -10.61 -3.84 -9.40
C GLU A 207 -9.97 -3.73 -8.01
N MET A 208 -9.29 -2.60 -7.73
CA MET A 208 -8.67 -2.34 -6.42
C MET A 208 -9.69 -2.36 -5.28
N VAL A 209 -10.82 -1.65 -5.42
CA VAL A 209 -11.90 -1.63 -4.42
C VAL A 209 -12.47 -3.04 -4.21
N THR A 210 -12.58 -3.83 -5.27
CA THR A 210 -13.11 -5.21 -5.19
C THR A 210 -12.19 -6.14 -4.39
N GLN A 211 -10.87 -5.95 -4.49
CA GLN A 211 -9.92 -6.76 -3.73
C GLN A 211 -9.75 -6.28 -2.28
N LEU A 212 -10.01 -5.01 -2.00
CA LEU A 212 -9.70 -4.38 -0.71
C LEU A 212 -10.21 -5.16 0.53
N PRO A 213 -11.44 -5.70 0.56
CA PRO A 213 -11.93 -6.46 1.73
C PRO A 213 -11.18 -7.77 1.99
N ARG A 214 -10.45 -8.28 0.99
CA ARG A 214 -9.73 -9.56 1.06
C ARG A 214 -8.26 -9.37 1.45
N ILE A 215 -7.84 -8.14 1.73
CA ILE A 215 -6.44 -7.81 2.00
C ILE A 215 -6.32 -7.40 3.47
N PRO A 216 -5.49 -8.10 4.26
CA PRO A 216 -5.26 -7.71 5.64
C PRO A 216 -4.67 -6.29 5.75
N PRO A 217 -5.15 -5.46 6.69
CA PRO A 217 -4.62 -4.11 6.94
C PRO A 217 -3.10 -4.10 7.22
N GLN A 218 -2.56 -5.18 7.80
CA GLN A 218 -1.19 -5.23 8.33
C GLN A 218 -0.10 -5.58 7.29
N THR A 219 -0.43 -5.77 6.01
CA THR A 219 0.55 -6.16 4.96
C THR A 219 1.48 -5.01 4.52
N GLN A 220 1.68 -4.02 5.39
CA GLN A 220 2.35 -2.74 5.17
C GLN A 220 3.88 -2.80 5.30
N ALA A 221 4.44 -3.77 6.03
CA ALA A 221 5.85 -3.77 6.45
C ALA A 221 6.87 -3.77 5.28
N ASP A 222 6.49 -4.32 4.13
CA ASP A 222 7.37 -4.44 2.97
C ASP A 222 7.06 -3.43 1.85
N ALA A 223 6.06 -2.56 2.04
CA ALA A 223 5.64 -1.60 1.05
C ALA A 223 6.74 -0.54 0.81
N VAL A 224 7.10 -0.35 -0.46
CA VAL A 224 7.99 0.72 -0.89
C VAL A 224 7.18 1.77 -1.65
N PRO A 225 7.27 3.07 -1.30
CA PRO A 225 6.61 4.12 -2.06
C PRO A 225 7.06 4.14 -3.53
N LEU A 226 6.11 4.30 -4.43
CA LEU A 226 6.34 4.43 -5.87
C LEU A 226 6.05 5.85 -6.32
N ARG A 227 6.90 6.39 -7.20
CA ARG A 227 6.72 7.70 -7.83
C ARG A 227 7.14 7.60 -9.28
N TYR A 228 6.23 7.88 -10.18
CA TYR A 228 6.42 7.69 -11.60
C TYR A 228 6.17 8.98 -12.37
N LEU A 229 7.04 9.25 -13.33
CA LEU A 229 6.72 10.07 -14.49
C LEU A 229 6.26 9.12 -15.59
N VAL A 230 4.97 9.11 -15.88
CA VAL A 230 4.39 8.18 -16.86
C VAL A 230 4.81 8.64 -18.25
N PRO A 231 5.52 7.80 -19.05
CA PRO A 231 5.98 8.19 -20.37
C PRO A 231 4.82 8.61 -21.29
N ALA A 232 5.16 9.46 -22.25
CA ALA A 232 4.24 9.83 -23.33
C ALA A 232 3.64 8.57 -24.01
N ASP A 233 2.40 8.73 -24.46
CA ASP A 233 1.63 7.70 -25.12
C ASP A 233 1.42 6.37 -24.36
N THR A 234 1.69 6.31 -23.06
CA THR A 234 1.50 5.11 -22.22
C THR A 234 0.16 5.12 -21.47
N LEU A 235 -0.53 3.98 -21.40
CA LEU A 235 -1.68 3.83 -20.49
C LEU A 235 -1.16 3.71 -19.07
N VAL A 236 -1.75 4.47 -18.15
CA VAL A 236 -1.32 4.42 -16.74
C VAL A 236 -1.80 3.12 -16.09
N GLU A 237 -0.89 2.39 -15.49
CA GLU A 237 -1.18 1.20 -14.70
C GLU A 237 -0.98 1.52 -13.22
N LEU A 238 -2.02 1.28 -12.42
CA LEU A 238 -2.10 1.63 -11.01
C LEU A 238 -1.62 0.45 -10.16
N TRP A 239 -0.46 0.65 -9.57
CA TRP A 239 0.18 -0.17 -8.54
C TRP A 239 -0.21 0.30 -7.14
N ASP A 240 -0.19 -0.64 -6.20
CA ASP A 240 -0.44 -0.40 -4.78
C ASP A 240 0.83 0.14 -4.09
N SER A 241 1.94 -0.56 -4.27
CA SER A 241 3.27 -0.17 -3.79
C SER A 241 4.35 -0.94 -4.55
N GLY A 242 5.62 -0.65 -4.27
CA GLY A 242 6.73 -1.53 -4.59
C GLY A 242 6.93 -2.60 -3.52
N VAL A 243 7.67 -3.64 -3.86
CA VAL A 243 8.21 -4.66 -2.95
C VAL A 243 9.69 -4.90 -3.25
N ARG A 244 10.48 -5.17 -2.22
CA ARG A 244 11.91 -5.49 -2.36
C ARG A 244 12.10 -6.96 -2.71
N VAL A 245 12.77 -7.23 -3.82
CA VAL A 245 13.07 -8.58 -4.32
C VAL A 245 14.57 -8.72 -4.57
N PRO A 246 15.23 -9.80 -4.11
CA PRO A 246 16.62 -10.05 -4.46
C PRO A 246 16.76 -10.56 -5.89
N VAL A 247 17.71 -9.98 -6.62
CA VAL A 247 18.13 -10.40 -7.97
C VAL A 247 18.75 -11.79 -7.88
N ARG A 248 18.30 -12.71 -8.73
CA ARG A 248 18.84 -14.07 -8.85
C ARG A 248 19.90 -14.13 -9.95
N ARG A 249 20.68 -15.21 -9.95
CA ARG A 249 21.67 -15.44 -11.01
C ARG A 249 20.94 -15.59 -12.35
N GLY A 250 21.30 -14.75 -13.33
CA GLY A 250 20.71 -14.74 -14.66
C GLY A 250 19.53 -13.78 -14.83
N ASP A 251 19.08 -13.13 -13.76
CA ASP A 251 18.04 -12.11 -13.86
C ASP A 251 18.58 -10.87 -14.60
N THR A 252 17.80 -10.39 -15.56
CA THR A 252 17.91 -9.07 -16.19
C THR A 252 16.68 -8.23 -15.87
N MET A 253 16.78 -6.92 -16.08
CA MET A 253 15.64 -6.00 -15.95
C MET A 253 14.43 -6.48 -16.77
N GLU A 254 14.65 -6.91 -18.02
CA GLU A 254 13.59 -7.43 -18.91
C GLU A 254 12.96 -8.71 -18.39
N SER A 255 13.80 -9.66 -17.92
CA SER A 255 13.29 -10.94 -17.41
C SER A 255 12.45 -10.77 -16.14
N ILE A 256 12.86 -9.85 -15.25
CA ILE A 256 12.12 -9.53 -14.02
C ILE A 256 10.83 -8.79 -14.37
N ALA A 257 10.89 -7.79 -15.25
CA ALA A 257 9.72 -7.05 -15.71
C ALA A 257 8.68 -8.02 -16.31
N ALA A 258 9.10 -8.90 -17.21
CA ALA A 258 8.24 -9.90 -17.84
C ALA A 258 7.65 -10.91 -16.82
N ALA A 259 8.48 -11.42 -15.91
CA ALA A 259 8.04 -12.40 -14.89
C ALA A 259 6.99 -11.81 -13.94
N ASN A 260 7.10 -10.52 -13.62
CA ASN A 260 6.16 -9.82 -12.74
C ASN A 260 5.04 -9.10 -13.50
N ARG A 261 5.02 -9.18 -14.83
CA ARG A 261 4.06 -8.50 -15.71
C ARG A 261 4.00 -6.98 -15.49
N VAL A 262 5.15 -6.37 -15.24
CA VAL A 262 5.29 -4.92 -15.10
C VAL A 262 6.00 -4.33 -16.32
N PRO A 263 5.66 -3.12 -16.79
CA PRO A 263 6.41 -2.46 -17.86
C PRO A 263 7.87 -2.22 -17.45
N LEU A 264 8.82 -2.42 -18.36
CA LEU A 264 10.25 -2.25 -18.10
C LEU A 264 10.59 -0.85 -17.53
N TRP A 265 9.93 0.18 -18.06
CA TRP A 265 10.10 1.57 -17.60
C TRP A 265 9.71 1.75 -16.12
N THR A 266 8.67 1.04 -15.62
CA THR A 266 8.26 1.13 -14.21
C THR A 266 9.32 0.51 -13.30
N LEU A 267 9.91 -0.62 -13.71
CA LEU A 267 10.98 -1.27 -12.97
C LEU A 267 12.23 -0.38 -12.94
N ALA A 268 12.60 0.21 -14.08
CA ALA A 268 13.70 1.15 -14.19
C ALA A 268 13.53 2.38 -13.27
N GLN A 269 12.38 3.07 -13.35
CA GLN A 269 12.10 4.24 -12.50
C GLN A 269 12.05 3.88 -11.01
N SER A 270 11.45 2.75 -10.64
CA SER A 270 11.37 2.30 -9.24
C SER A 270 12.74 2.09 -8.60
N ASN A 271 13.77 1.82 -9.41
CA ASN A 271 15.12 1.54 -8.96
C ASN A 271 16.12 2.66 -9.27
N SER A 272 15.70 3.73 -9.94
CA SER A 272 16.60 4.77 -10.46
C SER A 272 17.74 4.17 -11.32
N LEU A 273 17.40 3.16 -12.13
CA LEU A 273 18.32 2.46 -13.03
C LEU A 273 17.87 2.64 -14.49
N PRO A 274 18.79 2.63 -15.47
CA PRO A 274 18.40 2.53 -16.87
C PRO A 274 17.76 1.17 -17.16
N GLU A 275 16.91 1.10 -18.19
CA GLU A 275 16.20 -0.14 -18.57
C GLU A 275 17.14 -1.30 -18.92
N ASN A 276 18.32 -1.00 -19.46
CA ASN A 276 19.36 -1.98 -19.81
C ASN A 276 20.41 -2.19 -18.71
N ALA A 277 20.11 -1.80 -17.46
CA ALA A 277 21.04 -1.96 -16.34
C ALA A 277 21.42 -3.44 -16.13
N GLN A 278 22.72 -3.68 -15.91
CA GLN A 278 23.18 -5.00 -15.47
C GLN A 278 22.92 -5.16 -13.98
N LEU A 279 22.24 -6.26 -13.62
CA LEU A 279 21.90 -6.56 -12.25
C LEU A 279 22.92 -7.53 -11.63
N THR A 280 23.26 -7.29 -10.37
CA THR A 280 24.18 -8.18 -9.63
C THR A 280 23.37 -9.17 -8.79
N PRO A 281 23.65 -10.49 -8.86
CA PRO A 281 22.96 -11.45 -8.00
C PRO A 281 23.08 -11.10 -6.51
N GLY A 282 21.97 -11.11 -5.79
CA GLY A 282 21.87 -10.67 -4.39
C GLY A 282 21.59 -9.17 -4.20
N GLN A 283 21.67 -8.36 -5.26
CA GLN A 283 21.19 -6.98 -5.25
C GLN A 283 19.69 -6.96 -4.96
N THR A 284 19.24 -6.06 -4.09
CA THR A 284 17.80 -5.85 -3.86
C THR A 284 17.28 -4.82 -4.86
N ILE A 285 16.21 -5.16 -5.56
CA ILE A 285 15.47 -4.27 -6.46
C ILE A 285 14.02 -4.09 -5.99
N ILE A 286 13.42 -2.96 -6.34
CA ILE A 286 12.03 -2.63 -6.08
C ILE A 286 11.21 -3.05 -7.30
N VAL A 287 10.27 -3.96 -7.11
CA VAL A 287 9.33 -4.41 -8.13
C VAL A 287 7.94 -3.86 -7.80
N PRO A 288 7.25 -3.18 -8.74
CA PRO A 288 5.88 -2.72 -8.53
C PRO A 288 4.93 -3.91 -8.33
N ARG A 289 3.92 -3.76 -7.48
CA ARG A 289 2.88 -4.78 -7.28
C ARG A 289 1.49 -4.19 -7.27
N HIS A 290 0.53 -4.93 -7.80
CA HIS A 290 -0.88 -4.59 -7.70
C HIS A 290 -1.44 -4.89 -6.33
N LEU A 291 -2.58 -4.25 -6.04
CA LEU A 291 -3.42 -4.58 -4.90
C LEU A 291 -4.07 -5.95 -5.12
N THR A 292 -3.41 -6.99 -4.66
CA THR A 292 -3.86 -8.38 -4.77
C THR A 292 -3.86 -9.05 -3.39
N PRO A 293 -4.86 -9.89 -3.07
CA PRO A 293 -4.82 -10.71 -1.88
C PRO A 293 -3.54 -11.55 -1.83
N PRO A 294 -2.93 -11.75 -0.66
CA PRO A 294 -1.83 -12.69 -0.52
C PRO A 294 -2.26 -14.04 -1.11
N GLU A 295 -1.41 -14.66 -1.95
CA GLU A 295 -1.69 -16.03 -2.38
C GLU A 295 -1.88 -16.90 -1.12
N PRO A 296 -2.90 -17.78 -1.09
CA PRO A 296 -2.97 -18.79 -0.05
C PRO A 296 -1.63 -19.51 -0.09
N THR A 297 -0.85 -19.43 0.99
CA THR A 297 0.39 -20.20 1.10
C THR A 297 0.03 -21.62 0.71
N ALA A 298 0.59 -22.12 -0.39
CA ALA A 298 0.35 -23.49 -0.81
C ALA A 298 0.66 -24.36 0.40
N ALA A 299 -0.40 -24.85 1.07
CA ALA A 299 -0.28 -25.70 2.22
C ALA A 299 0.63 -26.83 1.77
N MET A 300 1.80 -26.93 2.39
CA MET A 300 2.80 -27.94 2.10
C MET A 300 2.07 -29.25 1.86
N ALA A 301 2.10 -29.74 0.62
CA ALA A 301 1.55 -31.03 0.27
C ALA A 301 2.34 -32.06 1.09
N VAL A 302 1.82 -32.43 2.25
CA VAL A 302 2.29 -33.57 3.00
C VAL A 302 1.99 -34.77 2.11
N PRO A 303 2.99 -35.51 1.62
CA PRO A 303 2.72 -36.72 0.86
C PRO A 303 1.94 -37.68 1.77
N PRO A 304 0.94 -38.41 1.26
CA PRO A 304 0.24 -39.39 2.07
C PRO A 304 1.25 -40.40 2.65
N PRO A 305 1.09 -40.83 3.91
CA PRO A 305 1.99 -41.79 4.52
C PRO A 305 1.97 -43.09 3.70
N ALA A 306 3.16 -43.60 3.39
CA ALA A 306 3.33 -44.86 2.69
C ALA A 306 2.57 -45.97 3.43
N ALA A 307 1.69 -46.66 2.71
CA ALA A 307 0.95 -47.80 3.23
C ALA A 307 1.96 -48.86 3.71
N GLY A 308 2.06 -49.04 5.03
CA GLY A 308 2.89 -50.08 5.65
C GLY A 308 2.37 -51.45 5.24
N GLY A 309 3.10 -52.12 4.36
CA GLY A 309 2.89 -53.54 4.07
C GLY A 309 3.18 -54.37 5.32
N ARG A 310 2.17 -55.11 5.78
CA ARG A 310 2.36 -56.15 6.80
C ARG A 310 3.09 -57.34 6.15
N LYS A 311 4.17 -57.78 6.78
CA LYS A 311 4.64 -59.17 6.72
C LYS A 311 4.09 -59.90 7.93
#